data_AF-A0A3A8Y4L3-F1
#
_entry.id   AF-A0A3A8Y4L3-F1
#
_cell.length_a   1.000
_cell.length_b   1.000
_cell.length_c   1.000
_cell.angle_alpha   90.00
_cell.angle_beta   90.00
_cell.angle_gamma   90.00
#
_symmetry.space_group_name_H-M   'P 1'
#
loop_
_entity.id
_entity.type
_entity.pdbx_description
1 polymer ?
#
loop_
_entity_poly.entity_id
_entity_poly.type
_entity_poly.pdbx_seq_one_letter_code
_entity_poly.pdbx_strand_id
1 'polypeptide(L)' 'MMAYEEIRLVKPSLGLKDKALEYRQEHFDFGEQIINGSELFDKIPSYEEWFKKVIANASTETVDPNWVLTDTFFAVRV' A
#
# COMPACT_ATOMS: atom_id res chain seq x y z
N MET A 1 9.00 29.22 -14.59
CA MET A 1 8.06 28.21 -15.11
C MET A 1 7.85 27.21 -13.99
N MET A 2 6.63 27.09 -13.44
CA MET A 2 6.36 26.09 -12.40
C MET A 2 6.22 24.73 -13.09
N ALA A 3 7.10 23.79 -12.77
CA ALA A 3 6.91 22.40 -13.16
C ALA A 3 5.80 21.83 -12.26
N TYR A 4 4.72 21.34 -12.86
CA TYR A 4 3.72 20.59 -12.12
C TYR A 4 4.25 19.16 -11.97
N GLU A 5 4.46 18.72 -10.74
CA GLU A 5 4.76 17.32 -10.46
C GLU A 5 3.49 16.49 -10.72
N GLU A 6 3.58 15.50 -11.60
CA GLU A 6 2.47 14.59 -11.89
C GLU A 6 2.51 13.41 -10.90
N ILE A 7 1.34 13.01 -10.40
CA ILE A 7 1.18 11.82 -9.55
C ILE A 7 0.44 10.76 -10.35
N ARG A 8 1.00 9.56 -10.39
CA ARG A 8 0.36 8.37 -10.95
C ARG A 8 -0.05 7.41 -9.84
N LEU A 9 -1.26 6.88 -9.97
CA LEU A 9 -1.76 5.81 -9.11
C LEU A 9 -1.39 4.46 -9.71
N VAL A 10 -0.57 3.70 -9.00
CA VAL A 10 -0.04 2.41 -9.46
C VAL A 10 -0.52 1.32 -8.51
N LYS A 11 -1.08 0.24 -9.07
CA LYS A 11 -1.48 -0.94 -8.29
C LYS A 11 -0.25 -1.56 -7.62
N PRO A 12 -0.38 -2.09 -6.39
CA PRO A 12 0.66 -2.90 -5.77
C PRO A 12 1.09 -4.05 -6.67
N SER A 13 2.37 -4.39 -6.61
CA SER A 13 2.94 -5.53 -7.32
C SER A 13 4.21 -5.99 -6.61
N LEU A 14 4.61 -7.24 -6.84
CA LEU A 14 5.85 -7.76 -6.25
C LEU A 14 7.09 -6.92 -6.63
N GLY A 15 7.09 -6.28 -7.80
CA GLY A 15 8.19 -5.40 -8.22
C GLY A 15 8.28 -4.07 -7.45
N LEU A 16 7.27 -3.72 -6.65
CA LEU A 16 7.26 -2.54 -5.79
C LEU A 16 7.63 -2.84 -4.34
N LYS A 17 7.95 -4.10 -4.00
CA LYS A 17 8.22 -4.55 -2.64
C LYS A 17 9.22 -3.65 -1.91
N ASP A 18 10.41 -3.46 -2.49
CA ASP A 18 11.49 -2.75 -1.81
C ASP A 18 11.11 -1.30 -1.54
N LYS A 19 10.54 -0.61 -2.52
CA LYS A 19 10.06 0.78 -2.38
C LYS A 19 8.94 0.91 -1.35
N ALA A 20 8.01 -0.05 -1.30
CA ALA A 20 6.94 -0.03 -0.32
C ALA A 20 7.49 -0.25 1.10
N LEU A 21 8.47 -1.14 1.26
CA LEU A 21 9.12 -1.37 2.55
C LEU A 21 9.94 -0.16 3.00
N GLU A 22 10.64 0.51 2.08
CA GLU A 22 11.31 1.79 2.33
C GLU A 22 10.31 2.87 2.80
N TYR A 23 9.18 3.01 2.09
CA TYR A 23 8.09 3.93 2.47
C TYR A 23 7.58 3.65 3.89
N ARG A 24 7.35 2.38 4.24
CA ARG A 24 6.93 2.00 5.59
C ARG A 24 8.00 2.33 6.63
N GLN A 25 9.27 2.06 6.30
CA GLN A 25 10.37 2.31 7.22
C GLN A 25 10.52 3.80 7.51
N GLU A 26 10.33 4.66 6.50
CA GLU A 26 10.32 6.12 6.69
C GLU A 26 9.29 6.54 7.75
N HIS A 27 8.04 6.07 7.67
CA HIS A 27 7.04 6.36 8.71
C HIS A 27 7.52 5.95 10.11
N PHE A 28 8.10 4.76 10.24
CA PHE A 28 8.59 4.25 11.53
C PHE A 28 9.77 5.05 12.06
N ASP A 29 10.70 5.46 11.19
CA ASP A 29 11.87 6.27 11.55
C ASP A 29 11.45 7.65 12.06
N PHE A 30 10.32 8.19 11.59
CA PHE A 30 9.73 9.44 12.07
C PHE A 30 8.71 9.27 13.21
N GLY A 31 8.62 8.08 13.80
CA GLY A 31 7.77 7.80 14.97
C GLY A 31 6.30 7.54 14.66
N GLU A 32 5.92 7.45 13.38
CA GLU A 32 4.56 7.11 12.96
C GLU A 32 4.39 5.59 12.86
N GLN A 33 4.05 4.95 13.98
CA GLN A 33 3.90 3.48 14.06
C GLN A 33 2.57 2.96 13.48
N ILE A 34 1.65 3.85 13.08
CA ILE A 34 0.34 3.51 12.53
C ILE A 34 0.17 4.25 11.21
N ILE A 35 0.15 3.49 10.10
CA ILE A 35 -0.08 4.05 8.77
C ILE A 35 -1.56 3.87 8.45
N ASN A 36 -2.34 4.95 8.61
CA ASN A 36 -3.79 4.91 8.38
C ASN A 36 -4.12 4.65 6.91
N GLY A 37 -5.19 3.88 6.67
CA GLY A 37 -5.65 3.59 5.30
C GLY A 37 -4.74 2.66 4.49
N SER A 38 -3.74 2.03 5.12
CA SER A 38 -2.74 1.20 4.43
C SER A 38 -3.06 -0.29 4.33
N GLU A 39 -4.29 -0.70 4.64
CA GLU A 39 -4.67 -2.13 4.75
C GLU A 39 -3.74 -2.94 5.69
N LEU A 40 -3.43 -2.38 6.86
CA LEU A 40 -2.55 -2.96 7.88
C LEU A 40 -1.09 -3.11 7.42
N PHE A 41 -0.61 -2.27 6.49
CA PHE A 41 0.77 -2.35 6.02
C PHE A 41 1.79 -2.12 7.13
N ASP A 42 1.41 -1.33 8.13
CA ASP A 42 2.15 -1.10 9.37
C ASP A 42 2.25 -2.34 10.26
N LYS A 43 1.31 -3.29 10.15
CA LYS A 43 1.22 -4.46 11.06
C LYS A 43 1.63 -5.77 10.43
N ILE A 44 1.52 -5.90 9.10
CA ILE A 44 1.87 -7.13 8.37
C ILE A 44 3.34 -7.05 7.97
N PRO A 45 4.25 -7.84 8.57
CA PRO A 45 5.69 -7.68 8.34
C PRO A 45 6.11 -8.04 6.91
N SER A 46 5.49 -9.08 6.35
CA SER A 46 5.75 -9.61 5.02
C SER A 46 4.99 -8.81 3.95
N TYR A 47 5.73 -8.20 3.02
CA TYR A 47 5.12 -7.52 1.88
C TYR A 47 4.25 -8.47 1.05
N GLU A 48 4.69 -9.71 0.86
CA GLU A 48 3.97 -10.72 0.10
C GLU A 48 2.64 -11.10 0.74
N GLU A 49 2.57 -11.18 2.07
CA GLU A 49 1.32 -11.45 2.79
C GLU A 49 0.37 -10.25 2.71
N TRP A 50 0.90 -9.04 2.91
CA TRP A 50 0.12 -7.81 2.75
C TRP A 50 -0.41 -7.70 1.31
N PHE A 51 0.43 -7.95 0.31
CA PHE A 51 0.06 -7.89 -1.10
C PHE A 51 -1.04 -8.90 -1.43
N LYS A 52 -0.95 -10.14 -0.93
CA LYS A 52 -2.03 -11.13 -1.09
C LYS A 52 -3.34 -10.64 -0.49
N LYS A 53 -3.30 -10.02 0.69
CA LYS A 53 -4.50 -9.47 1.33
C LYS A 53 -5.12 -8.35 0.50
N VAL A 54 -4.31 -7.41 0.04
CA VAL A 54 -4.76 -6.30 -0.82
C VAL A 54 -5.41 -6.79 -2.11
N ILE A 55 -4.80 -7.77 -2.79
CA ILE A 55 -5.38 -8.35 -4.00
C ILE A 55 -6.69 -9.09 -3.70
N ALA A 56 -6.76 -9.82 -2.60
CA ALA A 56 -7.97 -10.53 -2.20
C ALA A 56 -9.12 -9.55 -1.89
N ASN A 57 -8.83 -8.46 -1.19
CA ASN A 57 -9.81 -7.44 -0.83
C ASN A 57 -10.33 -6.61 -2.01
N ALA A 58 -9.68 -6.68 -3.18
CA ALA A 58 -10.09 -5.99 -4.40
C ALA A 58 -11.11 -6.75 -5.26
N SER A 59 -11.54 -7.94 -4.84
CA SER A 59 -12.57 -8.72 -5.53
C SER A 59 -13.67 -9.16 -4.59
N THR A 60 -14.92 -9.05 -5.04
CA THR A 60 -16.10 -9.50 -4.30
C THR A 60 -16.12 -11.01 -4.06
N GLU A 61 -15.32 -11.77 -4.82
CA GLU A 61 -15.22 -13.23 -4.69
C GLU A 61 -14.25 -13.65 -3.58
N THR A 62 -13.25 -12.81 -3.28
CA THR A 62 -12.12 -13.17 -2.39
C THR A 62 -11.97 -12.25 -1.18
N VAL A 63 -12.72 -11.16 -1.10
CA VAL A 63 -12.68 -10.24 0.04
C VAL A 63 -13.03 -10.97 1.33
N ASP A 64 -12.29 -10.67 2.41
CA ASP A 64 -12.59 -11.19 3.74
C ASP A 64 -14.00 -10.70 4.16
N PRO A 65 -14.90 -11.59 4.62
CA PRO A 65 -16.27 -11.21 4.97
C PRO A 65 -16.36 -10.21 6.13
N ASN A 66 -15.30 -10.04 6.92
CA ASN A 66 -15.22 -9.02 7.97
C ASN A 66 -14.70 -7.68 7.45
N TRP A 67 -14.38 -7.59 6.16
CA TRP A 67 -13.83 -6.42 5.48
C TRP A 67 -14.76 -5.95 4.37
N VAL A 68 -14.54 -4.72 3.94
CA VAL A 68 -15.23 -4.14 2.78
C VAL A 68 -14.37 -4.32 1.53
N LEU A 69 -15.01 -4.35 0.36
CA LEU A 69 -14.32 -4.32 -0.93
C LEU A 69 -13.49 -3.04 -1.02
N THR A 70 -12.17 -3.17 -1.20
CA THR A 70 -11.24 -2.04 -1.26
C THR A 70 -10.36 -2.12 -2.47
N ASP A 71 -9.87 -0.96 -2.90
CA ASP A 71 -8.80 -0.88 -3.87
C ASP A 71 -7.65 -0.06 -3.31
N THR A 72 -6.43 -0.52 -3.53
CA THR A 72 -5.21 0.08 -2.98
C THR A 72 -4.27 0.45 -4.10
N PHE A 73 -3.71 1.66 -4.02
CA PHE A 73 -2.77 2.22 -4.99
C PHE A 73 -1.62 2.90 -4.27
N PHE A 74 -0.42 2.81 -4.85
CA PHE A 74 0.68 3.71 -4.53
C PHE A 74 0.57 4.99 -5.35
N ALA A 75 0.76 6.14 -4.70
CA ALA A 75 0.90 7.43 -5.35
C ALA A 75 2.39 7.66 -5.68
N VAL A 76 2.75 7.63 -6.97
CA VAL A 76 4.13 7.76 -7.43
C VAL A 76 4.29 9.05 -8.22
N ARG A 77 5.31 9.85 -7.89
CA ARG A 77 5.68 11.05 -8.65
C ARG A 77 6.37 10.65 -9.96
N VAL A 78 6.06 11.34 -11.07
CA VAL A 78 6.67 11.13 -12.39
C VAL A 78 7.24 12.41 -12.99
#